data_AF-A0A8T5T3H8-F1
#
_entry.id   AF-A0A8T5T3H8-F1
#
_cell.length_a   1.000
_cell.length_b   1.000
_cell.length_c   1.000
_cell.angle_alpha   90.00
_cell.angle_beta   90.00
_cell.angle_gamma   90.00
#
_symmetry.space_group_name_H-M   'P 1'
#
loop_
_entity.id
_entity.type
_entity.pdbx_description
1 polymer ?
#
loop_
_entity_poly.entity_id
_entity_poly.type
_entity_poly.pdbx_seq_one_letter_code
_entity_poly.pdbx_strand_id
1 'polypeptide(L)'
;MTKKKSTFDKYTWIITELVIGIAALGYGLFGIIVTPTTSNYLYIILVCGGSILTLAAIIQILILRKKKIDKFCSKCGEKIKKEEEFCAKCGKELA
;
A
#
# COMPACT_ATOMS: atom_id res chain seq x y z
N MET A 1 13.65 -25.13 2.86
CA MET A 1 12.23 -24.82 2.55
C MET A 1 12.06 -23.31 2.36
N THR A 2 11.78 -22.96 1.10
CA THR A 2 11.29 -21.68 0.55
C THR A 2 11.57 -20.37 1.29
N LYS A 3 12.60 -19.64 0.81
CA LYS A 3 12.68 -18.18 0.85
C LYS A 3 11.40 -17.59 0.24
N LYS A 4 10.34 -17.43 1.02
CA LYS A 4 9.17 -16.62 0.63
C LYS A 4 9.52 -15.15 0.86
N LYS A 5 10.59 -14.69 0.19
CA LYS A 5 10.96 -13.28 0.10
C LYS A 5 9.88 -12.59 -0.72
N SER A 6 8.86 -12.16 0.01
CA SER A 6 7.96 -11.06 -0.30
C SER A 6 7.57 -10.89 -1.76
N THR A 7 6.79 -11.84 -2.28
CA THR A 7 5.98 -11.60 -3.49
C THR A 7 5.11 -10.34 -3.33
N PHE A 8 4.72 -10.04 -2.08
CA PHE A 8 3.93 -8.88 -1.70
C PHE A 8 4.62 -7.55 -2.03
N ASP A 9 5.92 -7.40 -1.76
CA ASP A 9 6.65 -6.16 -2.11
C ASP A 9 6.70 -5.92 -3.62
N LYS A 10 6.81 -6.99 -4.41
CA LYS A 10 6.84 -6.89 -5.87
C LYS A 10 5.51 -6.38 -6.42
N TYR A 11 4.37 -6.86 -5.88
CA TYR A 11 3.05 -6.37 -6.27
C TYR A 11 2.81 -4.92 -5.83
N THR A 12 3.22 -4.55 -4.60
CA THR A 12 3.06 -3.16 -4.12
C THR A 12 3.84 -2.17 -4.97
N TRP A 13 5.06 -2.53 -5.40
CA TRP A 13 5.86 -1.69 -6.28
C TRP A 13 5.23 -1.53 -7.67
N ILE A 14 4.76 -2.63 -8.28
CA ILE A 14 4.07 -2.61 -9.58
C ILE A 14 2.80 -1.76 -9.53
N ILE A 15 2.00 -1.90 -8.47
CA ILE A 15 0.76 -1.12 -8.29
C ILE A 15 1.08 0.37 -8.11
N THR A 16 2.14 0.70 -7.38
CA THR A 16 2.54 2.10 -7.18
C THR A 16 2.98 2.76 -8.48
N GLU A 17 3.80 2.09 -9.28
CA GLU A 17 4.20 2.53 -10.62
C GLU A 17 2.99 2.73 -11.55
N LEU A 18 2.02 1.80 -11.52
CA LEU A 18 0.81 1.89 -12.33
C LEU A 18 -0.06 3.10 -11.92
N VAL A 19 -0.20 3.36 -10.62
CA VAL A 19 -0.96 4.51 -10.09
C VAL A 19 -0.29 5.83 -10.45
N ILE A 20 1.05 5.93 -10.32
CA ILE A 20 1.81 7.11 -10.70
C ILE A 20 1.69 7.37 -12.21
N GLY A 21 1.81 6.32 -13.03
CA GLY A 21 1.65 6.42 -14.49
C GLY A 21 0.26 6.91 -14.91
N ILE A 22 -0.81 6.38 -14.32
CA ILE A 22 -2.19 6.81 -14.60
C ILE A 22 -2.41 8.26 -14.15
N ALA A 23 -1.89 8.64 -12.97
CA ALA A 23 -1.98 10.02 -12.49
C ALA A 23 -1.25 10.99 -13.44
N ALA A 24 -0.03 10.66 -13.87
CA ALA A 24 0.75 11.48 -14.79
C ALA A 24 0.07 11.65 -16.16
N LEU A 25 -0.53 10.58 -16.69
CA LEU A 25 -1.33 10.64 -17.92
C LEU A 25 -2.59 11.51 -17.74
N GLY A 26 -3.26 11.39 -16.60
CA GLY A 26 -4.43 12.20 -16.25
C GLY A 26 -4.12 13.69 -16.20
N TYR A 27 -3.08 14.09 -15.48
CA TYR A 27 -2.67 15.51 -15.36
C TYR A 27 -2.09 16.07 -16.66
N GLY A 28 -1.33 15.26 -17.42
CA GLY A 28 -0.71 15.68 -18.68
C GLY A 28 -1.73 15.91 -19.81
N LEU A 29 -2.71 15.01 -19.99
CA LEU A 29 -3.76 15.18 -20.99
C LEU A 29 -4.76 16.29 -20.61
N PHE A 30 -5.01 16.52 -19.32
CA PHE A 30 -5.91 17.58 -18.87
C PHE A 30 -5.39 18.98 -19.24
N GLY A 31 -4.08 19.20 -19.17
CA GLY A 31 -3.46 20.49 -19.52
C GLY A 31 -3.48 20.82 -21.01
N ILE A 32 -3.59 19.82 -21.88
CA ILE A 32 -3.59 20.01 -23.34
C ILE A 32 -5.02 20.17 -23.90
N ILE A 33 -6.01 19.50 -23.29
CA ILE A 33 -7.39 19.49 -23.80
C ILE A 33 -8.22 20.65 -23.23
N VAL A 34 -7.92 21.14 -22.03
CA VAL A 34 -8.69 22.23 -21.42
C VAL A 34 -8.17 23.59 -21.91
N THR A 35 -8.75 24.07 -23.02
CA THR A 35 -8.69 25.48 -23.41
C THR A 35 -9.30 26.36 -22.31
N PRO A 36 -8.89 27.64 -22.16
CA PRO A 36 -9.20 28.50 -21.01
C PRO A 36 -10.67 28.98 -20.93
N THR A 37 -11.62 28.33 -21.60
CA THR A 37 -13.01 28.78 -21.73
C THR A 37 -14.00 28.04 -20.82
N THR A 38 -13.56 27.01 -20.09
CA THR A 38 -14.43 26.26 -19.17
C THR A 38 -14.48 26.94 -17.79
N SER A 39 -15.66 26.98 -17.18
CA SER A 39 -15.88 27.65 -15.88
C SER A 39 -14.91 27.16 -14.79
N ASN A 40 -14.24 28.11 -14.13
CA ASN A 40 -13.22 27.88 -13.09
C ASN A 40 -13.65 26.88 -12.00
N TYR A 41 -14.96 26.77 -11.72
CA TYR A 41 -15.50 25.89 -10.69
C TYR A 41 -15.33 24.39 -11.01
N LEU A 42 -15.51 24.00 -12.28
CA LEU A 42 -15.41 22.60 -12.71
C LEU A 42 -13.96 22.11 -12.63
N TYR A 43 -13.01 23.00 -12.96
CA TYR A 43 -11.57 22.75 -12.79
C TYR A 43 -11.19 22.56 -11.33
N ILE A 44 -11.66 23.43 -10.42
CA ILE A 44 -11.38 23.34 -8.99
C ILE A 44 -11.88 22.01 -8.41
N ILE A 45 -13.10 21.57 -8.79
CA ILE A 45 -13.65 20.29 -8.32
C ILE A 45 -12.80 19.11 -8.80
N LEU A 46 -12.36 19.11 -10.06
CA LEU A 46 -11.53 18.04 -10.62
C LEU A 46 -10.15 17.97 -9.95
N VAL A 47 -9.49 19.10 -9.75
CA VAL A 47 -8.17 19.16 -9.10
C VAL A 47 -8.27 18.75 -7.63
N CYS A 48 -9.25 19.29 -6.89
CA CYS A 48 -9.47 18.94 -5.49
C CYS A 48 -9.89 17.46 -5.34
N GLY A 49 -10.81 16.98 -6.19
CA GLY A 49 -11.27 15.60 -6.19
C GLY A 49 -10.15 14.60 -6.48
N GLY A 50 -9.30 14.87 -7.47
CA GLY A 50 -8.14 14.02 -7.78
C GLY A 50 -7.11 13.98 -6.65
N SER A 51 -6.88 15.12 -5.99
CA SER A 51 -5.97 15.21 -4.84
C SER A 51 -6.49 14.38 -3.64
N ILE A 52 -7.80 14.39 -3.40
CA ILE A 52 -8.41 13.60 -2.32
C ILE A 52 -8.29 12.09 -2.62
N LEU A 53 -8.54 11.68 -3.86
CA LEU A 53 -8.49 10.27 -4.26
C LEU A 53 -7.07 9.69 -4.12
N THR A 54 -6.06 10.47 -4.52
CA THR A 54 -4.65 10.08 -4.41
C THR A 54 -4.20 9.96 -2.95
N LEU A 55 -4.59 10.90 -2.09
CA LEU A 55 -4.32 10.80 -0.64
C LEU A 55 -4.98 9.57 -0.02
N ALA A 56 -6.23 9.25 -0.39
CA ALA A 56 -6.92 8.05 0.10
C ALA A 56 -6.18 6.75 -0.29
N ALA A 57 -5.68 6.66 -1.53
CA ALA A 57 -4.88 5.53 -1.99
C ALA A 57 -3.57 5.38 -1.20
N ILE A 58 -2.86 6.49 -0.95
CA ILE A 58 -1.63 6.49 -0.14
C ILE A 58 -1.92 6.00 1.29
N ILE A 59 -3.02 6.46 1.91
CA ILE A 59 -3.42 6.02 3.24
C ILE A 59 -3.66 4.50 3.27
N GLN A 60 -4.36 3.93 2.28
CA GLN A 60 -4.58 2.48 2.20
C GLN A 60 -3.26 1.70 2.10
N ILE A 61 -2.31 2.18 1.28
CA ILE A 61 -0.99 1.56 1.14
C ILE A 61 -0.24 1.56 2.49
N LEU A 62 -0.28 2.68 3.23
CA LEU A 62 0.38 2.78 4.54
C LEU A 62 -0.21 1.81 5.58
N ILE A 63 -1.53 1.62 5.58
CA ILE A 63 -2.21 0.66 6.47
C ILE A 63 -1.73 -0.77 6.18
N LEU A 64 -1.58 -1.14 4.91
CA LEU A 64 -1.10 -2.47 4.52
C LEU A 64 0.36 -2.74 4.96
N ARG A 65 1.21 -1.71 5.05
CA ARG A 65 2.63 -1.86 5.44
C ARG A 65 2.82 -2.25 6.92
N LYS A 66 1.92 -1.88 7.83
CA LYS A 66 2.10 -2.14 9.28
C LYS A 66 1.99 -3.62 9.68
N LYS A 67 1.45 -4.49 8.81
CA LYS A 67 0.94 -5.82 9.18
C LYS A 67 1.90 -7.01 8.98
N LYS A 68 3.22 -6.87 9.12
CA LYS A 68 4.12 -8.05 9.20
C LYS A 68 5.31 -7.84 10.13
N ILE A 69 5.21 -8.37 11.35
CA ILE A 69 6.40 -8.81 12.09
C ILE A 69 6.15 -10.28 12.32
N ASP A 70 6.82 -11.11 11.53
CA ASP A 70 6.84 -12.54 11.72
C ASP A 70 7.80 -12.82 12.88
N LYS A 71 7.27 -13.19 14.04
CA LYS A 71 8.09 -13.65 15.17
C LYS A 71 8.41 -15.13 14.95
N PHE A 72 9.58 -15.58 15.37
CA PHE A 72 9.97 -16.99 15.32
C PHE A 72 10.30 -17.49 16.72
N CYS A 73 9.95 -18.73 17.02
CA CYS A 73 10.21 -19.31 18.32
C CYS A 73 11.69 -19.61 18.49
N SER A 74 12.32 -19.03 19.53
CA SER A 74 13.73 -19.25 19.83
C SER A 74 14.06 -20.70 20.25
N LYS A 75 13.06 -21.53 20.56
CA LYS A 75 13.26 -22.94 20.97
C LYS A 75 13.12 -23.94 19.82
N CYS A 76 12.13 -23.75 18.95
CA CYS A 76 11.83 -24.72 17.88
C CYS A 76 11.91 -24.15 16.46
N GLY A 77 12.13 -22.84 16.30
CA GLY A 77 12.19 -22.16 15.01
C GLY A 77 10.85 -21.97 14.30
N GLU A 78 9.73 -22.33 14.94
CA GLU A 78 8.39 -22.22 14.36
C GLU A 78 7.94 -20.76 14.22
N LYS A 79 7.16 -20.45 13.18
CA LYS A 79 6.63 -19.11 12.97
C LYS A 79 5.50 -18.83 13.96
N ILE A 80 5.69 -17.81 14.79
CA ILE A 80 4.76 -17.33 15.81
C ILE A 80 3.88 -16.24 15.21
N LYS A 81 2.57 -16.34 15.41
CA LYS A 81 1.67 -15.23 15.12
C LYS A 81 1.83 -14.18 16.20
N LYS A 82 1.75 -12.91 15.79
CA LYS A 82 2.09 -11.71 16.58
C LYS A 82 1.35 -11.58 17.93
N GLU A 83 0.32 -12.39 18.16
CA GLU A 83 -0.62 -12.38 19.29
C GLU A 83 -0.61 -13.70 20.09
N GLU A 84 0.29 -14.65 19.81
CA GLU A 84 0.36 -15.93 20.55
C GLU A 84 1.25 -15.81 21.79
N GLU A 85 0.69 -16.06 22.97
CA GLU A 85 1.41 -16.08 24.27
C GLU A 85 2.29 -17.33 24.44
N PHE A 86 2.01 -18.37 23.67
CA PHE A 86 2.69 -19.67 23.72
C PHE A 86 2.89 -20.24 22.32
N CYS A 87 4.01 -20.95 22.12
CA CYS A 87 4.29 -21.61 20.86
C CYS A 87 3.42 -22.87 20.70
N ALA A 88 2.51 -22.88 19.72
CA ALA A 88 1.60 -24.00 19.42
C ALA A 88 2.28 -25.36 19.15
N LYS A 89 3.59 -25.36 18.83
CA LYS A 89 4.33 -26.58 18.52
C LYS A 89 5.14 -27.15 19.68
N CYS A 90 5.69 -26.29 20.54
CA CYS A 90 6.63 -26.72 21.59
C CYS A 90 6.19 -26.34 23.00
N GLY A 91 5.05 -25.65 23.14
CA GLY A 91 4.48 -25.23 24.42
C GLY A 91 5.30 -24.20 25.19
N LYS A 92 6.35 -23.62 24.58
CA LYS A 92 7.16 -22.60 25.24
C LYS A 92 6.41 -21.27 25.28
N GLU A 93 6.38 -20.65 26.45
CA GLU A 93 5.92 -19.27 26.65
C GLU A 93 6.81 -18.27 25.89
N LEU A 94 6.16 -17.35 25.21
CA LEU A 94 6.76 -16.33 24.36
C LEU A 94 6.69 -15.01 25.12
N ALA A 95 7.50 -14.93 26.18
CA ALA A 95 7.68 -13.73 27.00
C ALA A 95 8.18 -12.54 26.17
#